data_AF-N9CSI9-F1
#
_entry.id   AF-N9CSI9-F1
#
_cell.length_a   1.000
_cell.length_b   1.000
_cell.length_c   1.000
_cell.angle_alpha   90.00
_cell.angle_beta   90.00
_cell.angle_gamma   90.00
#
_symmetry.space_group_name_H-M   'P 1'
#
loop_
_entity.id
_entity.type
_entity.pdbx_description
1 polymer ?
#
loop_
_entity_poly.entity_id
_entity_poly.type
_entity_poly.pdbx_seq_one_letter_code
_entity_poly.pdbx_strand_id
1 'polypeptide(L)'
;MSKTHKMVRLMQITSVLFAFFGCLMIFIYTPFYSKLIVATLNAFVPADVNEVAAQSQKMAALSEQESLEPGSDLWIARQAYLQLMEEQIKEHNSQNLTTIQARYKALQQLIISEQREEQEKEQKPQIPLVVETASSEVDPTENVKELLELNSKENKALMEHYLDFLKTHKVETVEEEPIDEQIYQDIAQIHAQNEERKAALNMPNAIVVLGGGLTLDKNRKDIVVNEYTRLRLETTLQVEQQFKLPIVLSGVEAPYMQRWLKARGVDAKLLEDRSMNTCENSRFSSLLLQKKGGAPRVILITDQYHMPRTRRLFALNGIETQPIEAPMPTQLTQWRPSEQNYDHSRRANYEMLATIRDVLVGSSDCREIP
;
A
#
# COMPACT_ATOMS: atom_id res chain seq x y z
N MET A 1 13.77 46.95 -50.09
CA MET A 1 13.58 45.82 -49.15
C MET A 1 12.90 44.69 -49.92
N SER A 2 13.66 43.64 -50.26
CA SER A 2 13.21 42.62 -51.23
C SER A 2 12.11 41.75 -50.63
N LYS A 3 11.04 41.53 -51.39
CA LYS A 3 10.01 40.54 -51.08
C LYS A 3 10.67 39.16 -51.19
N THR A 4 11.25 38.64 -50.11
CA THR A 4 11.55 37.20 -50.02
C THR A 4 10.26 36.46 -50.31
N HIS A 5 10.19 35.79 -51.45
CA HIS A 5 8.98 35.10 -51.91
C HIS A 5 8.50 34.17 -50.80
N LYS A 6 7.23 34.31 -50.39
CA LYS A 6 6.63 33.50 -49.31
C LYS A 6 6.91 31.99 -49.48
N MET A 7 7.00 31.54 -50.73
CA MET A 7 7.35 30.17 -51.12
C MET A 7 8.78 29.76 -50.73
N VAL A 8 9.77 30.66 -50.88
CA VAL A 8 11.17 30.41 -50.46
C VAL A 8 11.24 30.32 -48.93
N ARG A 9 10.55 31.21 -48.22
CA ARG A 9 10.49 31.18 -46.74
C ARG A 9 9.79 29.91 -46.23
N LEU A 10 8.72 29.48 -46.89
CA LEU A 10 8.04 28.21 -46.58
C LEU A 10 8.98 27.02 -46.78
N MET A 11 9.65 26.94 -47.92
CA MET A 11 10.60 25.86 -48.22
C MET A 11 11.77 25.81 -47.23
N GLN A 12 12.28 26.97 -46.80
CA GLN A 12 13.30 27.05 -45.74
C GLN A 12 12.78 26.51 -44.41
N ILE A 13 11.58 26.91 -43.98
CA ILE A 13 10.96 26.41 -42.74
C ILE A 13 10.77 24.89 -42.82
N THR A 14 10.22 24.38 -43.93
CA THR A 14 10.03 22.93 -44.11
C THR A 14 11.35 22.16 -44.07
N SER A 15 12.42 22.70 -44.67
CA SER A 15 13.74 22.07 -44.67
C SER A 15 14.35 22.02 -43.26
N VAL A 16 14.22 23.11 -42.50
CA VAL A 16 14.67 23.16 -41.09
C VAL A 16 13.88 22.18 -40.24
N LEU A 17 12.56 22.11 -40.40
CA LEU A 17 11.72 21.14 -39.70
C LEU A 17 12.12 19.70 -40.03
N PHE A 18 12.38 19.40 -41.31
CA PHE A 18 12.81 18.07 -41.73
C PHE A 18 14.15 17.67 -41.10
N ALA A 19 15.14 18.58 -41.11
CA ALA A 19 16.42 18.36 -40.44
C ALA A 19 16.24 18.16 -38.92
N PHE A 20 15.38 18.96 -38.29
CA PHE A 20 15.05 18.82 -36.88
C PHE A 20 14.40 17.46 -36.57
N PHE A 21 13.42 17.01 -37.37
CA PHE A 21 12.80 15.70 -37.20
C PHE A 21 13.80 14.55 -37.40
N GLY A 22 14.72 14.68 -38.37
CA GLY A 22 15.81 13.73 -38.56
C GLY A 22 16.71 13.63 -37.33
N CYS A 23 17.13 14.77 -36.78
CA CYS A 23 17.92 14.84 -35.54
C CYS A 23 17.15 14.27 -34.34
N LEU A 24 15.86 14.59 -34.21
CA LEU A 24 14.99 14.08 -33.15
C LEU A 24 14.86 12.55 -33.25
N MET A 25 14.67 12.01 -34.45
CA MET A 25 14.60 10.58 -34.67
C MET A 25 15.90 9.88 -34.24
N ILE A 26 17.06 10.44 -34.62
CA ILE A 26 18.35 9.92 -34.16
C ILE A 26 18.46 10.01 -32.64
N PHE A 27 18.07 11.14 -32.05
CA PHE A 27 18.12 11.37 -30.60
C PHE A 27 17.30 10.35 -29.82
N ILE A 28 16.09 9.99 -30.29
CA ILE A 28 15.25 8.95 -29.68
C ILE A 28 15.96 7.59 -29.63
N TYR A 29 16.85 7.30 -30.59
CA TYR A 29 17.65 6.07 -30.60
C TYR A 29 18.93 6.16 -29.77
N THR A 30 19.22 7.29 -29.10
CA THR A 30 20.40 7.44 -28.23
C THR A 30 20.07 7.06 -26.77
N PRO A 31 21.08 6.69 -25.96
CA PRO A 31 20.86 6.44 -24.54
C PRO A 31 20.49 7.70 -23.74
N PHE A 32 20.74 8.89 -24.29
CA PHE A 32 20.51 10.16 -23.62
C PHE A 32 19.02 10.50 -23.52
N TYR A 33 18.22 10.16 -24.55
CA TYR A 33 16.80 10.48 -24.56
C TYR A 33 16.05 9.82 -23.41
N SER A 34 16.14 8.50 -23.28
CA SER A 34 15.41 7.79 -22.22
C SER A 34 15.86 8.23 -20.81
N LYS A 35 17.15 8.51 -20.62
CA LYS A 35 17.68 9.08 -19.37
C LYS A 35 17.12 10.48 -19.08
N LEU A 36 17.04 11.33 -20.10
CA LEU A 36 16.44 12.67 -19.98
C LEU A 36 14.98 12.57 -19.55
N ILE A 37 14.19 11.69 -20.16
CA ILE A 37 12.79 11.48 -19.80
C ILE A 37 12.66 11.02 -18.35
N VAL A 38 13.42 10.01 -17.91
CA VAL A 38 13.39 9.52 -16.52
C VAL A 38 13.81 10.60 -15.53
N ALA A 39 14.88 11.34 -15.82
CA ALA A 39 15.33 12.46 -14.99
C ALA A 39 14.25 13.55 -14.89
N THR A 40 13.59 13.86 -16.00
CA THR A 40 12.47 14.82 -16.04
C THR A 40 11.31 14.33 -15.17
N LEU A 41 10.91 13.07 -15.31
CA LEU A 41 9.83 12.50 -14.49
C LEU A 41 10.17 12.52 -13.00
N ASN A 42 11.38 12.11 -12.62
CA ASN A 42 11.81 12.15 -11.22
C ASN A 42 11.86 13.56 -10.63
N ALA A 43 12.10 14.59 -11.45
CA ALA A 43 12.17 15.98 -11.00
C ALA A 43 10.79 16.65 -10.86
N PHE A 44 9.84 16.32 -11.75
CA PHE A 44 8.57 17.04 -11.85
C PHE A 44 7.35 16.27 -11.35
N VAL A 45 7.45 14.95 -11.18
CA VAL A 45 6.33 14.13 -10.71
C VAL A 45 6.31 14.15 -9.17
N PRO A 46 5.29 14.74 -8.53
CA PRO A 46 5.25 14.83 -7.07
C PRO A 46 5.10 13.43 -6.47
N ALA A 47 5.88 13.16 -5.43
CA ALA A 47 5.79 11.95 -4.62
C ALA A 47 5.50 12.28 -3.14
N ASP A 48 4.90 13.45 -2.91
CA ASP A 48 4.49 13.90 -1.58
C ASP A 48 3.32 13.04 -1.09
N VAL A 49 3.46 12.51 0.12
CA VAL A 49 2.49 11.59 0.70
C VAL A 49 1.20 12.34 1.01
N ASN A 50 0.07 11.76 0.62
CA ASN A 50 -1.23 12.27 1.00
C ASN A 50 -1.45 12.02 2.51
N GLU A 51 -1.35 13.09 3.31
CA GLU A 51 -1.47 13.03 4.77
C GLU A 51 -2.80 12.44 5.26
N VAL A 52 -3.90 12.65 4.54
CA VAL A 52 -5.21 12.11 4.90
C VAL A 52 -5.20 10.58 4.75
N ALA A 53 -4.70 10.09 3.62
CA ALA A 53 -4.55 8.66 3.39
C ALA A 53 -3.51 8.04 4.36
N ALA A 54 -2.43 8.77 4.65
CA ALA A 54 -1.35 8.32 5.53
C ALA A 54 -1.82 8.06 6.97
N GLN A 55 -2.87 8.72 7.45
CA GLN A 55 -3.43 8.44 8.79
C GLN A 55 -3.76 6.96 8.99
N SER A 56 -4.30 6.31 7.95
CA SER A 56 -4.61 4.87 7.98
C SER A 56 -3.36 3.97 8.03
N GLN A 57 -2.19 4.49 7.65
CA GLN A 57 -0.92 3.77 7.61
C GLN A 57 -0.05 4.03 8.86
N LYS A 58 -0.31 5.10 9.62
CA LYS A 58 0.54 5.59 10.74
C LYS A 58 0.68 4.62 11.92
N MET A 59 -0.16 3.59 12.03
CA MET A 59 -0.03 2.61 13.10
C MET A 59 1.28 1.83 12.99
N ALA A 60 1.83 1.66 11.78
CA ALA A 60 3.13 1.03 11.49
C ALA A 60 3.35 -0.31 12.21
N ALA A 61 2.26 -0.98 12.57
CA ALA A 61 2.26 -2.17 13.40
C ALA A 61 2.02 -3.37 12.49
N LEU A 62 2.99 -3.69 11.64
CA LEU A 62 3.06 -5.00 10.99
C LEU A 62 3.37 -6.06 12.06
N SER A 63 2.41 -6.26 12.96
CA SER A 63 2.46 -7.17 14.09
C SER A 63 2.07 -8.56 13.61
N GLU A 64 2.97 -9.53 13.68
CA GLU A 64 2.66 -10.95 13.46
C GLU A 64 1.74 -11.53 14.56
N GLN A 65 1.46 -10.76 15.63
CA GLN A 65 0.79 -11.22 16.84
C GLN A 65 -0.66 -10.72 17.01
N GLU A 66 -1.14 -9.81 16.16
CA GLU A 66 -2.55 -9.39 16.22
C GLU A 66 -3.43 -10.39 15.45
N SER A 67 -4.12 -11.25 16.21
CA SER A 67 -5.12 -12.18 15.69
C SER A 67 -6.50 -11.53 15.47
N LEU A 68 -6.65 -10.25 15.83
CA LEU A 68 -7.92 -9.52 15.75
C LEU A 68 -8.03 -8.81 14.40
N GLU A 69 -9.21 -8.90 13.78
CA GLU A 69 -9.47 -8.24 12.50
C GLU A 69 -9.55 -6.71 12.69
N PRO A 70 -8.83 -5.90 11.89
CA PRO A 70 -8.89 -4.45 12.00
C PRO A 70 -10.32 -3.94 11.80
N GLY A 71 -10.78 -3.07 12.70
CA GLY A 71 -12.14 -2.53 12.70
C GLY A 71 -13.20 -3.41 13.38
N SER A 72 -12.85 -4.62 13.85
CA SER A 72 -13.75 -5.40 14.71
C SER A 72 -13.92 -4.76 16.09
N ASP A 73 -15.05 -4.99 16.76
CA ASP A 73 -15.33 -4.48 18.11
C ASP A 73 -14.22 -4.80 19.11
N LEU A 74 -13.70 -6.04 19.07
CA LEU A 74 -12.60 -6.49 19.93
C LEU A 74 -11.30 -5.74 19.62
N TRP A 75 -11.03 -5.46 18.35
CA TRP A 75 -9.88 -4.66 17.92
C TRP A 75 -10.01 -3.21 18.40
N ILE A 76 -11.17 -2.59 18.21
CA ILE A 76 -11.46 -1.21 18.67
C ILE A 76 -11.33 -1.12 20.19
N ALA A 77 -11.87 -2.09 20.93
CA ALA A 77 -11.73 -2.17 22.38
C ALA A 77 -10.26 -2.31 22.83
N ARG A 78 -9.44 -3.09 22.11
CA ARG A 78 -7.99 -3.20 22.38
C ARG A 78 -7.29 -1.86 22.17
N GLN A 79 -7.62 -1.13 21.10
CA GLN A 79 -7.04 0.19 20.84
C GLN A 79 -7.43 1.21 21.92
N ALA A 80 -8.71 1.23 22.34
CA ALA A 80 -9.18 2.07 23.46
C ALA A 80 -8.40 1.78 24.76
N TYR A 81 -8.21 0.50 25.06
CA TYR A 81 -7.45 0.04 26.22
C TYR A 81 -5.99 0.51 26.18
N LEU A 82 -5.29 0.28 25.07
CA LEU A 82 -3.88 0.68 24.92
C LEU A 82 -3.71 2.20 25.02
N GLN A 83 -4.62 2.98 24.43
CA GLN A 83 -4.61 4.44 24.52
C GLN A 83 -4.75 4.92 25.97
N LEU A 84 -5.69 4.33 26.72
CA LEU A 84 -5.90 4.69 28.13
C LEU A 84 -4.71 4.26 29.01
N MET A 85 -4.15 3.08 28.76
CA MET A 85 -2.94 2.61 29.46
C MET A 85 -1.76 3.56 29.21
N GLU A 86 -1.56 4.01 27.96
CA GLU A 86 -0.50 4.97 27.63
C GLU A 86 -0.68 6.31 28.35
N GLU A 87 -1.92 6.83 28.42
CA GLU A 87 -2.27 8.05 29.17
C GLU A 87 -1.91 7.89 30.65
N GLN A 88 -2.28 6.77 31.28
CA GLN A 88 -1.97 6.51 32.70
C GLN A 88 -0.48 6.31 32.99
N ILE A 89 0.26 5.67 32.07
CA ILE A 89 1.72 5.53 32.18
C ILE A 89 2.39 6.90 32.15
N LYS A 90 1.96 7.80 31.26
CA LYS A 90 2.45 9.19 31.19
C LYS A 90 2.16 9.97 32.47
N GLU A 91 0.99 9.75 33.07
CA GLU A 91 0.59 10.38 34.34
C GLU A 91 1.23 9.72 35.59
N HIS A 92 2.03 8.67 35.41
CA HIS A 92 2.70 7.91 36.48
C HIS A 92 1.73 7.30 37.52
N ASN A 93 0.51 6.95 37.09
CA ASN A 93 -0.52 6.40 37.97
C ASN A 93 -0.61 4.88 37.87
N SER A 94 0.25 4.17 38.62
CA SER A 94 0.34 2.70 38.60
C SER A 94 -0.87 1.98 39.20
N GLN A 95 -1.59 2.62 40.13
CA GLN A 95 -2.74 2.03 40.83
C GLN A 95 -3.95 1.82 39.91
N ASN A 96 -4.06 2.59 38.83
CA ASN A 96 -5.17 2.48 37.89
C ASN A 96 -4.98 1.36 36.84
N LEU A 97 -3.76 0.86 36.64
CA LEU A 97 -3.46 -0.07 35.55
C LEU A 97 -4.14 -1.43 35.72
N THR A 98 -4.15 -1.97 36.94
CA THR A 98 -4.84 -3.24 37.27
C THR A 98 -6.36 -3.09 37.12
N THR A 99 -6.90 -1.95 37.55
CA THR A 99 -8.33 -1.65 37.41
C THR A 99 -8.74 -1.53 35.94
N ILE A 100 -7.92 -0.88 35.11
CA ILE A 100 -8.17 -0.74 33.68
C ILE A 100 -8.10 -2.10 32.97
N GLN A 101 -7.16 -2.97 33.34
CA GLN A 101 -7.09 -4.33 32.81
C GLN A 101 -8.34 -5.15 33.18
N ALA A 102 -8.82 -5.05 34.42
CA ALA A 102 -10.03 -5.74 34.85
C ALA A 102 -11.27 -5.25 34.08
N ARG A 103 -11.37 -3.93 33.86
CA ARG A 103 -12.42 -3.33 33.00
C ARG A 103 -12.32 -3.82 31.56
N TYR A 104 -11.11 -3.94 31.03
CA TYR A 104 -10.90 -4.45 29.68
C TYR A 104 -11.32 -5.92 29.53
N LYS A 105 -10.99 -6.79 30.50
CA LYS A 105 -11.47 -8.18 30.53
C LYS A 105 -13.01 -8.25 30.58
N ALA A 106 -13.65 -7.39 31.38
CA ALA A 106 -15.11 -7.28 31.41
C ALA A 106 -15.69 -6.81 30.06
N LEU A 107 -15.06 -5.82 29.43
CA LEU A 107 -15.47 -5.32 28.11
C LEU A 107 -15.37 -6.40 27.03
N GLN A 108 -14.28 -7.18 27.01
CA GLN A 108 -14.13 -8.29 26.08
C GLN A 108 -15.24 -9.35 26.25
N GLN A 109 -15.58 -9.68 27.50
CA GLN A 109 -16.66 -10.63 27.78
C GLN A 109 -18.02 -10.11 27.30
N LEU A 110 -18.30 -8.81 27.49
CA LEU A 110 -19.51 -8.17 26.98
C LEU A 110 -19.61 -8.28 25.45
N ILE A 111 -18.55 -7.87 24.74
CA ILE A 111 -18.51 -7.92 23.27
C ILE A 111 -18.71 -9.36 22.75
N ILE A 112 -18.01 -10.34 23.34
CA ILE A 112 -18.15 -11.75 22.96
C ILE A 112 -19.57 -12.25 23.24
N SER A 113 -20.19 -11.81 24.34
CA SER A 113 -21.57 -12.20 24.67
C SER A 113 -22.59 -11.60 23.71
N GLU A 114 -22.44 -10.33 23.32
CA GLU A 114 -23.30 -9.65 22.35
C GLU A 114 -23.20 -10.32 20.97
N GLN A 115 -21.98 -10.57 20.49
CA GLN A 115 -21.74 -11.25 19.22
C GLN A 115 -22.34 -12.66 19.20
N ARG A 116 -22.26 -13.37 20.33
CA ARG A 116 -22.87 -14.71 20.45
C ARG A 116 -24.40 -14.63 20.43
N GLU A 117 -24.99 -13.65 21.11
CA GLU A 117 -26.44 -13.43 21.06
C GLU A 117 -26.95 -13.05 19.67
N GLU A 118 -26.19 -12.26 18.91
CA GLU A 118 -26.51 -11.91 17.52
C GLU A 118 -26.47 -13.14 16.62
N GLN A 119 -25.42 -13.96 16.73
CA GLN A 119 -25.32 -15.23 16.00
C GLN A 119 -26.47 -16.19 16.34
N GLU A 120 -26.89 -16.26 17.61
CA GLU A 120 -28.03 -17.08 18.04
C GLU A 120 -29.39 -16.51 17.57
N LYS A 121 -29.51 -15.19 17.38
CA LYS A 121 -30.71 -14.55 16.80
C LYS A 121 -30.81 -14.79 15.31
N GLU A 122 -29.69 -14.78 14.59
CA GLU A 122 -29.64 -15.10 13.15
C GLU A 122 -29.90 -16.58 12.84
N GLN A 123 -29.55 -17.49 13.76
CA GLN A 123 -29.74 -18.94 13.57
C GLN A 123 -31.15 -19.45 13.89
N LYS A 124 -32.04 -18.64 14.45
CA LYS A 124 -33.45 -19.03 14.67
C LYS A 124 -34.20 -18.99 13.32
N PRO A 125 -34.97 -20.05 12.95
CA PRO A 125 -35.70 -20.07 11.68
C PRO A 125 -36.73 -18.94 11.66
N GLN A 126 -36.49 -17.91 10.83
CA GLN A 126 -37.45 -16.88 10.56
C GLN A 126 -38.61 -17.47 9.76
N ILE A 127 -39.80 -17.48 10.34
CA ILE A 127 -41.05 -17.81 9.64
C ILE A 127 -41.23 -16.73 8.55
N PRO A 128 -41.46 -17.10 7.27
CA PRO A 128 -41.62 -16.10 6.23
C PRO A 128 -42.94 -15.34 6.44
N LEU A 129 -42.88 -14.15 7.03
CA LEU A 129 -43.94 -13.17 6.85
C LEU A 129 -43.71 -12.50 5.51
N VAL A 130 -44.71 -12.57 4.64
CA VAL A 130 -44.76 -11.84 3.37
C VAL A 130 -44.55 -10.35 3.67
N VAL A 131 -43.39 -9.82 3.29
CA VAL A 131 -43.11 -8.39 3.31
C VAL A 131 -43.28 -7.90 1.87
N GLU A 132 -44.26 -7.03 1.68
CA GLU A 132 -44.44 -6.23 0.48
C GLU A 132 -43.15 -5.46 0.18
N THR A 133 -42.70 -5.58 -1.07
CA THR A 133 -41.56 -4.85 -1.61
C THR A 133 -41.84 -3.34 -1.60
N ALA A 134 -41.33 -2.64 -0.58
CA ALA A 134 -41.01 -1.23 -0.67
C ALA A 134 -39.55 -1.10 -1.14
N SER A 135 -39.37 -0.73 -2.40
CA SER A 135 -38.09 -0.40 -2.99
C SER A 135 -37.54 0.88 -2.38
N SER A 136 -36.51 0.76 -1.55
CA SER A 136 -35.52 1.81 -1.34
C SER A 136 -34.25 1.39 -2.05
N GLU A 137 -33.98 2.01 -3.20
CA GLU A 137 -32.66 2.00 -3.83
C GLU A 137 -31.68 2.68 -2.86
N VAL A 138 -30.94 1.87 -2.09
CA VAL A 138 -29.75 2.32 -1.37
C VAL A 138 -28.58 1.57 -1.97
N ASP A 139 -27.63 2.34 -2.50
CA ASP A 139 -26.44 1.87 -3.18
C ASP A 139 -25.57 1.04 -2.20
N PRO A 140 -25.41 -0.27 -2.40
CA PRO A 140 -24.66 -1.13 -1.47
C PRO A 140 -23.17 -0.81 -1.40
N THR A 141 -22.68 0.13 -2.23
CA THR A 141 -21.27 0.56 -2.23
C THR A 141 -20.94 1.61 -1.16
N GLU A 142 -21.90 2.40 -0.67
CA GLU A 142 -21.66 3.38 0.42
C GLU A 142 -21.35 2.66 1.74
N ASN A 143 -22.13 1.64 2.10
CA ASN A 143 -21.95 0.89 3.35
C ASN A 143 -20.60 0.17 3.45
N VAL A 144 -20.04 -0.29 2.32
CA VAL A 144 -18.73 -0.98 2.29
C VAL A 144 -17.58 0.01 2.43
N LYS A 145 -17.76 1.23 1.92
CA LYS A 145 -16.77 2.32 2.05
C LYS A 145 -16.69 2.81 3.49
N GLU A 146 -17.84 2.92 4.16
CA GLU A 146 -17.94 3.30 5.57
C GLU A 146 -17.40 2.22 6.52
N LEU A 147 -17.57 0.93 6.18
CA LEU A 147 -16.99 -0.21 6.92
C LEU A 147 -15.46 -0.31 6.82
N LEU A 148 -14.87 0.11 5.70
CA LEU A 148 -13.41 0.06 5.45
C LEU A 148 -12.68 1.31 5.95
N GLU A 149 -13.41 2.39 6.27
CA GLU A 149 -12.83 3.54 6.93
C GLU A 149 -12.59 3.21 8.42
N LEU A 150 -11.33 2.93 8.76
CA LEU A 150 -10.78 2.92 10.14
C LEU A 150 -11.16 4.17 10.98
N ASN A 151 -11.73 5.19 10.35
CA ASN A 151 -12.07 6.48 10.91
C ASN A 151 -13.55 6.88 10.66
N SER A 152 -14.43 5.90 10.36
CA SER A 152 -15.87 6.14 10.23
C SER A 152 -16.41 6.81 11.51
N LYS A 153 -17.46 7.62 11.37
CA LYS A 153 -18.07 8.30 12.53
C LYS A 153 -18.55 7.29 13.57
N GLU A 154 -18.99 6.13 13.11
CA GLU A 154 -19.45 5.01 13.93
C GLU A 154 -18.30 4.41 14.76
N ASN A 155 -17.17 4.10 14.12
CA ASN A 155 -16.00 3.55 14.81
C ASN A 155 -15.45 4.53 15.86
N LYS A 156 -15.50 5.84 15.60
CA LYS A 156 -15.13 6.87 16.58
C LYS A 156 -16.10 6.93 17.75
N ALA A 157 -17.41 6.90 17.50
CA ALA A 157 -18.41 6.90 18.55
C ALA A 157 -18.30 5.64 19.42
N LEU A 158 -18.05 4.48 18.80
CA LEU A 158 -17.84 3.22 19.50
C LEU A 158 -16.55 3.24 20.34
N MET A 159 -15.46 3.79 19.78
CA MET A 159 -14.20 4.01 20.50
C MET A 159 -14.41 4.90 21.74
N GLU A 160 -15.15 6.01 21.60
CA GLU A 160 -15.49 6.90 22.72
C GLU A 160 -16.32 6.18 23.79
N HIS A 161 -17.28 5.36 23.37
CA HIS A 161 -18.08 4.53 24.28
C HIS A 161 -17.21 3.54 25.08
N TYR A 162 -16.27 2.85 24.41
CA TYR A 162 -15.33 1.97 25.10
C TYR A 162 -14.39 2.72 26.03
N LEU A 163 -13.91 3.90 25.64
CA LEU A 163 -13.11 4.74 26.53
C LEU A 163 -13.89 5.18 27.77
N ASP A 164 -15.17 5.55 27.61
CA ASP A 164 -16.03 5.88 28.75
C ASP A 164 -16.22 4.66 29.66
N PHE A 165 -16.53 3.49 29.09
CA PHE A 165 -16.65 2.25 29.84
C PHE A 165 -15.36 1.93 30.63
N LEU A 166 -14.20 2.02 29.99
CA LEU A 166 -12.91 1.76 30.64
C LEU A 166 -12.57 2.81 31.72
N LYS A 167 -13.16 4.01 31.69
CA LYS A 167 -12.97 5.05 32.71
C LYS A 167 -13.97 4.94 33.87
N THR A 168 -15.23 4.61 33.58
CA THR A 168 -16.35 4.76 34.53
C THR A 168 -16.86 3.44 35.10
N HIS A 169 -16.64 2.30 34.42
CA HIS A 169 -17.22 1.03 34.83
C HIS A 169 -16.72 0.59 36.21
N LYS A 170 -17.66 0.26 37.09
CA LYS A 170 -17.34 -0.20 38.45
C LYS A 170 -17.06 -1.69 38.39
N VAL A 171 -15.80 -2.06 38.56
CA VAL A 171 -15.38 -3.45 38.75
C VAL A 171 -15.22 -3.65 40.25
N GLU A 172 -15.64 -4.82 40.75
CA GLU A 172 -15.35 -5.22 42.13
C GLU A 172 -13.83 -5.17 42.32
N THR A 173 -13.38 -4.52 43.39
CA THR A 173 -11.96 -4.38 43.72
C THR A 173 -11.37 -5.77 43.83
N VAL A 174 -10.62 -6.18 42.81
CA VAL A 174 -9.77 -7.36 42.87
C VAL A 174 -8.70 -7.02 43.91
N GLU A 175 -8.80 -7.68 45.07
CA GLU A 175 -7.71 -7.72 46.07
C GLU A 175 -6.40 -7.94 45.34
N GLU A 176 -5.35 -7.21 45.72
CA GLU A 176 -4.00 -7.19 45.16
C GLU A 176 -3.54 -8.51 44.51
N GLU A 177 -4.06 -8.83 43.32
CA GLU A 177 -3.47 -9.88 42.51
C GLU A 177 -2.14 -9.32 42.01
N PRO A 178 -1.06 -10.11 42.11
CA PRO A 178 0.23 -9.66 41.61
C PRO A 178 0.04 -9.23 40.16
N ILE A 179 0.59 -8.06 39.82
CA ILE A 179 0.54 -7.46 38.49
C ILE A 179 0.64 -8.59 37.46
N ASP A 180 -0.48 -8.86 36.79
CA ASP A 180 -0.64 -9.97 35.84
C ASP A 180 0.55 -9.93 34.88
N GLU A 181 1.16 -11.08 34.56
CA GLU A 181 2.27 -11.17 33.60
C GLU A 181 1.92 -10.45 32.29
N GLN A 182 0.62 -10.45 31.97
CA GLN A 182 0.02 -9.74 30.86
C GLN A 182 0.10 -8.21 30.95
N ILE A 183 0.01 -7.58 32.13
CA ILE A 183 0.22 -6.12 32.29
C ILE A 183 1.67 -5.77 31.98
N TYR A 184 2.64 -6.56 32.45
CA TYR A 184 4.05 -6.33 32.14
C TYR A 184 4.34 -6.52 30.65
N GLN A 185 3.74 -7.54 30.02
CA GLN A 185 3.81 -7.75 28.57
C GLN A 185 3.17 -6.59 27.80
N ASP A 186 2.00 -6.11 28.22
CA ASP A 186 1.29 -5.00 27.58
C ASP A 186 2.05 -3.66 27.76
N ILE A 187 2.62 -3.39 28.93
CA ILE A 187 3.48 -2.22 29.19
C ILE A 187 4.77 -2.33 28.35
N ALA A 188 5.41 -3.50 28.31
CA ALA A 188 6.58 -3.73 27.46
C ALA A 188 6.23 -3.56 25.98
N GLN A 189 5.05 -4.01 25.55
CA GLN A 189 4.53 -3.82 24.20
C GLN A 189 4.26 -2.34 23.91
N ILE A 190 3.69 -1.57 24.83
CA ILE A 190 3.46 -0.12 24.68
C ILE A 190 4.78 0.64 24.58
N HIS A 191 5.75 0.33 25.44
CA HIS A 191 7.08 0.97 25.39
C HIS A 191 7.86 0.56 24.14
N ALA A 192 7.83 -0.71 23.75
CA ALA A 192 8.40 -1.20 22.50
C ALA A 192 7.72 -0.53 21.29
N GLN A 193 6.38 -0.49 21.25
CA GLN A 193 5.61 0.18 20.19
C GLN A 193 5.91 1.67 20.09
N ASN A 194 6.18 2.38 21.20
CA ASN A 194 6.42 3.81 21.18
C ASN A 194 7.85 4.19 20.75
N GLU A 195 8.86 3.44 21.22
CA GLU A 195 10.24 3.59 20.76
C GLU A 195 10.42 3.08 19.32
N GLU A 196 9.80 1.94 18.99
CA GLU A 196 9.75 1.44 17.62
C GLU A 196 8.91 2.35 16.72
N ARG A 197 7.76 2.92 17.11
CA ARG A 197 6.98 3.85 16.26
C ARG A 197 7.81 5.03 15.78
N LYS A 198 8.54 5.69 16.67
CA LYS A 198 9.35 6.86 16.32
C LYS A 198 10.52 6.52 15.40
N ALA A 199 11.13 5.34 15.57
CA ALA A 199 12.19 4.85 14.68
C ALA A 199 11.64 4.26 13.36
N ALA A 200 10.50 3.58 13.41
CA ALA A 200 9.84 2.85 12.33
C ALA A 200 8.99 3.75 11.41
N LEU A 201 8.62 4.96 11.83
CA LEU A 201 8.04 5.97 10.93
C LEU A 201 9.06 6.45 9.88
N ASN A 202 10.36 6.42 10.21
CA ASN A 202 11.42 6.87 9.30
C ASN A 202 12.13 5.74 8.54
N MET A 203 11.95 4.47 8.95
CA MET A 203 12.50 3.31 8.27
C MET A 203 11.41 2.54 7.52
N PRO A 204 11.73 1.93 6.37
CA PRO A 204 10.75 1.14 5.65
C PRO A 204 10.30 -0.09 6.46
N ASN A 205 9.00 -0.39 6.43
CA ASN A 205 8.41 -1.48 7.21
C ASN A 205 8.15 -2.74 6.36
N ALA A 206 8.13 -2.61 5.03
CA ALA A 206 7.90 -3.71 4.09
C ALA A 206 8.67 -3.51 2.78
N ILE A 207 8.89 -4.60 2.06
CA ILE A 207 9.42 -4.61 0.69
C ILE A 207 8.26 -4.91 -0.26
N VAL A 208 7.80 -3.92 -1.01
CA VAL A 208 6.75 -4.08 -2.02
C VAL A 208 7.38 -4.27 -3.39
N VAL A 209 7.02 -5.37 -4.07
CA VAL A 209 7.53 -5.74 -5.39
C VAL A 209 6.37 -5.78 -6.37
N LEU A 210 6.47 -4.99 -7.45
CA LEU A 210 5.45 -4.98 -8.50
C LEU A 210 5.76 -6.00 -9.59
N GLY A 211 4.72 -6.64 -10.12
CA GLY A 211 4.77 -7.47 -11.33
C GLY A 211 5.19 -6.68 -12.57
N GLY A 212 6.03 -7.30 -13.41
CA GLY A 212 6.51 -6.77 -14.69
C GLY A 212 6.02 -7.55 -15.91
N GLY A 213 5.03 -8.43 -15.73
CA GLY A 213 4.49 -9.34 -16.73
C GLY A 213 4.90 -10.81 -16.56
N LEU A 214 4.16 -11.68 -17.25
CA LEU A 214 4.37 -13.12 -17.34
C LEU A 214 4.71 -13.51 -18.79
N THR A 215 5.27 -14.70 -18.95
CA THR A 215 5.52 -15.32 -20.26
C THR A 215 5.22 -16.81 -20.19
N LEU A 216 5.11 -17.45 -21.35
CA LEU A 216 5.12 -18.91 -21.42
C LEU A 216 6.55 -19.42 -21.25
N ASP A 217 6.68 -20.54 -20.53
CA ASP A 217 7.93 -21.27 -20.42
C ASP A 217 8.33 -21.92 -21.76
N LYS A 218 9.55 -22.46 -21.84
CA LYS A 218 10.09 -23.16 -23.02
C LYS A 218 9.20 -24.30 -23.50
N ASN A 219 8.44 -24.92 -22.58
CA ASN A 219 7.48 -25.96 -22.92
C ASN A 219 6.18 -25.43 -23.57
N ARG A 220 6.00 -24.11 -23.65
CA ARG A 220 4.84 -23.39 -24.20
C ARG A 220 3.50 -23.75 -23.55
N LYS A 221 3.52 -24.25 -22.32
CA LYS A 221 2.33 -24.64 -21.55
C LYS A 221 2.27 -23.93 -20.21
N ASP A 222 3.38 -23.90 -19.49
CA ASP A 222 3.42 -23.31 -18.16
C ASP A 222 3.64 -21.81 -18.25
N ILE A 223 2.92 -21.06 -17.42
CA ILE A 223 3.10 -19.62 -17.27
C ILE A 223 4.18 -19.41 -16.21
N VAL A 224 5.17 -18.59 -16.55
CA VAL A 224 6.32 -18.24 -15.70
C VAL A 224 6.54 -16.73 -15.69
N VAL A 225 7.30 -16.26 -14.70
CA VAL A 225 7.69 -14.85 -14.63
C VAL A 225 8.56 -14.49 -15.84
N ASN A 226 8.32 -13.33 -16.46
CA ASN A 226 9.17 -12.85 -17.55
C ASN A 226 10.50 -12.29 -17.04
N GLU A 227 11.37 -11.85 -17.96
CA GLU A 227 12.67 -11.28 -17.64
C GLU A 227 12.60 -10.04 -16.73
N TYR A 228 11.62 -9.15 -16.94
CA TYR A 228 11.45 -7.96 -16.10
C TYR A 228 11.09 -8.34 -14.65
N THR A 229 10.11 -9.21 -14.48
CA THR A 229 9.67 -9.71 -13.18
C THR A 229 10.80 -10.50 -12.51
N ARG A 230 11.54 -11.33 -13.26
CA ARG A 230 12.71 -12.05 -12.75
C ARG A 230 13.75 -11.12 -12.16
N LEU A 231 14.14 -10.05 -12.88
CA LEU A 231 15.13 -9.09 -12.40
C LEU A 231 14.66 -8.34 -11.15
N ARG A 232 13.37 -7.99 -11.08
CA ARG A 232 12.77 -7.40 -9.87
C ARG A 232 12.88 -8.36 -8.68
N LEU A 233 12.57 -9.64 -8.86
CA LEU A 233 12.67 -10.65 -7.80
C LEU A 233 14.12 -10.94 -7.40
N GLU A 234 15.07 -10.92 -8.34
CA GLU A 234 16.50 -11.04 -8.02
C GLU A 234 16.99 -9.86 -7.17
N THR A 235 16.55 -8.64 -7.47
CA THR A 235 16.76 -7.47 -6.61
C THR A 235 16.11 -7.66 -5.24
N THR A 236 14.88 -8.21 -5.18
CA THR A 236 14.21 -8.52 -3.91
C THR A 236 15.03 -9.45 -3.03
N LEU A 237 15.67 -10.48 -3.59
CA LEU A 237 16.52 -11.40 -2.80
C LEU A 237 17.71 -10.68 -2.17
N GLN A 238 18.33 -9.74 -2.90
CA GLN A 238 19.45 -8.94 -2.38
C GLN A 238 18.99 -8.01 -1.26
N VAL A 239 17.84 -7.37 -1.44
CA VAL A 239 17.25 -6.45 -0.46
C VAL A 239 16.76 -7.19 0.78
N GLU A 240 16.12 -8.35 0.64
CA GLU A 240 15.67 -9.18 1.77
C GLU A 240 16.84 -9.58 2.66
N GLN A 241 17.99 -9.91 2.07
CA GLN A 241 19.19 -10.27 2.84
C GLN A 241 19.70 -9.12 3.72
N GLN A 242 19.55 -7.88 3.24
CA GLN A 242 20.02 -6.69 3.95
C GLN A 242 19.03 -6.19 5.00
N PHE A 243 17.73 -6.14 4.66
CA PHE A 243 16.72 -5.47 5.49
C PHE A 243 15.86 -6.41 6.32
N LYS A 244 15.71 -7.68 5.91
CA LYS A 244 14.89 -8.70 6.62
C LYS A 244 13.45 -8.25 6.91
N LEU A 245 12.88 -7.48 6.00
CA LEU A 245 11.50 -6.98 6.07
C LEU A 245 10.50 -7.93 5.39
N PRO A 246 9.22 -7.92 5.80
CA PRO A 246 8.18 -8.67 5.11
C PRO A 246 8.04 -8.24 3.65
N ILE A 247 7.95 -9.22 2.76
CA ILE A 247 7.77 -9.00 1.32
C ILE A 247 6.29 -9.00 0.98
N VAL A 248 5.88 -8.01 0.19
CA VAL A 248 4.56 -7.89 -0.44
C VAL A 248 4.73 -8.00 -1.95
N LEU A 249 4.04 -8.96 -2.55
CA LEU A 249 4.00 -9.14 -4.00
C LEU A 249 2.69 -8.58 -4.54
N SER A 250 2.74 -7.70 -5.53
CA SER A 250 1.55 -7.05 -6.11
C SER A 250 1.47 -7.21 -7.62
N GLY A 251 0.27 -7.50 -8.10
CA GLY A 251 -0.06 -7.78 -9.50
C GLY A 251 -0.67 -9.17 -9.64
N VAL A 252 -1.45 -9.41 -10.70
CA VAL A 252 -1.87 -10.78 -11.11
C VAL A 252 -0.70 -11.77 -11.24
N GLU A 253 0.53 -11.27 -11.33
CA GLU A 253 1.75 -12.07 -11.32
C GLU A 253 2.15 -12.60 -9.94
N ALA A 254 1.57 -12.10 -8.84
CA ALA A 254 1.98 -12.39 -7.47
C ALA A 254 2.08 -13.90 -7.15
N PRO A 255 1.14 -14.78 -7.56
CA PRO A 255 1.27 -16.21 -7.32
C PRO A 255 2.47 -16.85 -8.05
N TYR A 256 2.82 -16.35 -9.23
CA TYR A 256 3.99 -16.80 -10.00
C TYR A 256 5.28 -16.30 -9.38
N MET A 257 5.29 -15.04 -8.94
CA MET A 257 6.39 -14.45 -8.20
C MET A 257 6.65 -15.21 -6.89
N GLN A 258 5.59 -15.59 -6.16
CA GLN A 258 5.67 -16.38 -4.94
C GLN A 258 6.33 -17.74 -5.18
N ARG A 259 5.87 -18.47 -6.21
CA ARG A 259 6.50 -19.75 -6.58
C ARG A 259 7.98 -19.59 -6.91
N TRP A 260 8.35 -18.52 -7.61
CA TRP A 260 9.73 -18.24 -7.97
C TRP A 260 10.62 -17.95 -6.75
N LEU A 261 10.09 -17.20 -5.76
CA LEU A 261 10.78 -16.93 -4.49
C LEU A 261 10.88 -18.18 -3.61
N LYS A 262 9.81 -18.97 -3.47
CA LYS A 262 9.81 -20.21 -2.68
C LYS A 262 10.85 -21.20 -3.15
N ALA A 263 11.03 -21.32 -4.47
CA ALA A 263 12.08 -22.16 -5.06
C ALA A 263 13.51 -21.74 -4.65
N ARG A 264 13.67 -20.54 -4.09
CA ARG A 264 14.93 -19.97 -3.59
C ARG A 264 14.96 -19.78 -2.07
N GLY A 265 14.00 -20.40 -1.36
CA GLY A 265 13.95 -20.38 0.10
C GLY A 265 13.44 -19.06 0.71
N VAL A 266 12.84 -18.17 -0.08
CA VAL A 266 12.24 -16.93 0.41
C VAL A 266 10.72 -17.00 0.24
N ASP A 267 9.98 -16.65 1.27
CA ASP A 267 8.51 -16.65 1.27
C ASP A 267 8.00 -15.22 1.42
N ALA A 268 7.18 -14.72 0.49
CA ALA A 268 6.53 -13.44 0.68
C ALA A 268 5.35 -13.62 1.62
N LYS A 269 5.22 -12.70 2.57
CA LYS A 269 4.22 -12.80 3.63
C LYS A 269 2.84 -12.38 3.13
N LEU A 270 2.81 -11.45 2.17
CA LEU A 270 1.60 -10.84 1.66
C LEU A 270 1.58 -10.93 0.13
N LEU A 271 0.45 -11.38 -0.41
CA LEU A 271 0.21 -11.45 -1.85
C LEU A 271 -1.04 -10.64 -2.17
N GLU A 272 -0.89 -9.73 -3.12
CA GLU A 272 -1.97 -9.00 -3.76
C GLU A 272 -2.01 -9.44 -5.23
N ASP A 273 -2.95 -10.33 -5.57
CA ASP A 273 -3.01 -11.04 -6.86
C ASP A 273 -4.16 -10.60 -7.77
N ARG A 274 -4.76 -9.44 -7.49
CA ARG A 274 -6.02 -8.99 -8.10
C ARG A 274 -5.84 -7.81 -9.03
N SER A 275 -4.79 -7.04 -8.84
CA SER A 275 -4.48 -5.83 -9.59
C SER A 275 -4.06 -6.12 -11.03
N MET A 276 -4.65 -5.38 -11.96
CA MET A 276 -4.43 -5.49 -13.41
C MET A 276 -3.65 -4.30 -13.99
N ASN A 277 -3.47 -3.24 -13.20
CA ASN A 277 -2.82 -2.00 -13.64
C ASN A 277 -2.09 -1.31 -12.48
N THR A 278 -1.25 -0.32 -12.81
CA THR A 278 -0.41 0.37 -11.82
C THR A 278 -1.19 1.06 -10.71
N CYS A 279 -2.40 1.58 -11.01
CA CYS A 279 -3.21 2.21 -9.99
C CYS A 279 -3.73 1.18 -8.99
N GLU A 280 -4.29 0.07 -9.49
CA GLU A 280 -4.74 -1.05 -8.66
C GLU A 280 -3.60 -1.64 -7.84
N ASN A 281 -2.40 -1.81 -8.43
CA ASN A 281 -1.22 -2.29 -7.71
C ASN A 281 -0.97 -1.44 -6.46
N SER A 282 -0.93 -0.11 -6.61
CA SER A 282 -0.70 0.81 -5.50
C SER A 282 -1.83 0.82 -4.47
N ARG A 283 -3.08 0.84 -4.93
CA ARG A 283 -4.26 0.91 -4.06
C ARG A 283 -4.45 -0.37 -3.27
N PHE A 284 -4.44 -1.52 -3.94
CA PHE A 284 -4.67 -2.82 -3.31
C PHE A 284 -3.51 -3.20 -2.41
N SER A 285 -2.26 -2.87 -2.77
CA SER A 285 -1.12 -3.01 -1.86
C SER A 285 -1.29 -2.15 -0.60
N SER A 286 -1.73 -0.90 -0.75
CA SER A 286 -1.95 -0.01 0.39
C SER A 286 -3.05 -0.53 1.32
N LEU A 287 -4.19 -0.98 0.76
CA LEU A 287 -5.27 -1.61 1.51
C LEU A 287 -4.83 -2.90 2.21
N LEU A 288 -4.02 -3.73 1.54
CA LEU A 288 -3.49 -4.96 2.14
C LEU A 288 -2.56 -4.66 3.32
N LEU A 289 -1.68 -3.66 3.17
CA LEU A 289 -0.79 -3.20 4.24
C LEU A 289 -1.58 -2.59 5.40
N GLN A 290 -2.60 -1.78 5.11
CA GLN A 290 -3.52 -1.20 6.10
C GLN A 290 -4.18 -2.29 6.94
N LYS A 291 -4.71 -3.34 6.30
CA LYS A 291 -5.31 -4.52 6.96
C LYS A 291 -4.32 -5.30 7.82
N LYS A 292 -3.02 -5.05 7.68
CA LYS A 292 -1.95 -5.68 8.47
C LYS A 292 -1.31 -4.72 9.48
N GLY A 293 -1.97 -3.61 9.78
CA GLY A 293 -1.54 -2.62 10.78
C GLY A 293 -0.77 -1.43 10.19
N GLY A 294 -0.72 -1.32 8.87
CA GLY A 294 -0.18 -0.16 8.14
C GLY A 294 1.32 -0.22 7.91
N ALA A 295 1.76 0.37 6.79
CA ALA A 295 3.16 0.56 6.47
C ALA A 295 3.35 1.97 5.88
N PRO A 296 3.63 2.98 6.72
CA PRO A 296 3.73 4.37 6.27
C PRO A 296 4.90 4.58 5.31
N ARG A 297 5.92 3.73 5.37
CA ARG A 297 7.06 3.73 4.47
C ARG A 297 7.40 2.32 3.99
N VAL A 298 7.63 2.15 2.69
CA VAL A 298 8.01 0.86 2.11
C VAL A 298 9.22 0.98 1.19
N ILE A 299 10.01 -0.08 1.09
CA ILE A 299 10.93 -0.26 -0.03
C ILE A 299 10.09 -0.66 -1.24
N LEU A 300 10.16 0.13 -2.31
CA LEU A 300 9.45 -0.16 -3.55
C LEU A 300 10.44 -0.67 -4.60
N ILE A 301 10.20 -1.88 -5.10
CA ILE A 301 11.01 -2.53 -6.13
C ILE A 301 10.23 -2.57 -7.45
N THR A 302 10.74 -1.85 -8.44
CA THR A 302 10.30 -1.90 -9.84
C THR A 302 11.44 -1.40 -10.74
N ASP A 303 11.25 -1.35 -12.06
CA ASP A 303 12.26 -0.80 -12.96
C ASP A 303 12.31 0.73 -12.99
N GLN A 304 13.46 1.28 -13.38
CA GLN A 304 13.74 2.72 -13.42
C GLN A 304 12.71 3.55 -14.22
N TYR A 305 12.07 2.99 -15.25
CA TYR A 305 11.10 3.73 -16.06
C TYR A 305 9.74 3.80 -15.38
N HIS A 306 9.35 2.72 -14.71
CA HIS A 306 8.08 2.61 -14.00
C HIS A 306 8.10 3.35 -12.65
N MET A 307 9.29 3.46 -12.04
CA MET A 307 9.47 4.00 -10.69
C MET A 307 8.80 5.36 -10.44
N PRO A 308 8.98 6.41 -11.28
CA PRO A 308 8.43 7.74 -10.97
C PRO A 308 6.91 7.73 -10.82
N ARG A 309 6.24 7.03 -11.74
CA ARG A 309 4.79 6.90 -11.77
C ARG A 309 4.27 6.12 -10.56
N THR A 310 4.90 4.98 -10.26
CA THR A 310 4.50 4.13 -9.14
C THR A 310 4.67 4.85 -7.81
N ARG A 311 5.79 5.53 -7.59
CA ARG A 311 6.05 6.28 -6.34
C ARG A 311 4.95 7.30 -6.07
N ARG A 312 4.56 8.06 -7.10
CA ARG A 312 3.44 9.00 -6.99
C ARG A 312 2.14 8.31 -6.60
N LEU A 313 1.81 7.19 -7.23
CA LEU A 313 0.56 6.47 -6.94
C LEU A 313 0.55 5.90 -5.52
N PHE A 314 1.68 5.39 -5.00
CA PHE A 314 1.79 5.00 -3.59
C PHE A 314 1.66 6.19 -2.64
N ALA A 315 2.27 7.33 -2.98
CA ALA A 315 2.18 8.56 -2.17
C ALA A 315 0.72 9.04 -2.07
N LEU A 316 -0.05 8.99 -3.16
CA LEU A 316 -1.49 9.29 -3.15
C LEU A 316 -2.30 8.34 -2.25
N ASN A 317 -1.84 7.09 -2.10
CA ASN A 317 -2.41 6.09 -1.21
C ASN A 317 -1.80 6.11 0.20
N GLY A 318 -1.12 7.19 0.60
CA GLY A 318 -0.66 7.41 1.96
C GLY A 318 0.63 6.69 2.35
N ILE A 319 1.40 6.18 1.37
CA ILE A 319 2.63 5.43 1.60
C ILE A 319 3.84 6.15 1.00
N GLU A 320 4.83 6.46 1.83
CA GLU A 320 6.14 6.91 1.39
C GLU A 320 6.93 5.74 0.79
N THR A 321 7.65 5.99 -0.30
CA THR A 321 8.41 4.95 -1.01
C THR A 321 9.91 5.26 -1.02
N GLN A 322 10.69 4.30 -0.53
CA GLN A 322 12.12 4.23 -0.77
C GLN A 322 12.37 3.42 -2.05
N PRO A 323 12.75 4.06 -3.16
CA PRO A 323 12.90 3.37 -4.44
C PRO A 323 14.15 2.50 -4.47
N ILE A 324 14.01 1.26 -4.92
CA ILE A 324 15.14 0.40 -5.34
C ILE A 324 14.86 -0.06 -6.76
N GLU A 325 15.68 0.43 -7.69
CA GLU A 325 15.50 0.17 -9.12
C GLU A 325 16.08 -1.19 -9.49
N ALA A 326 15.23 -2.06 -10.02
CA ALA A 326 15.66 -3.30 -10.63
C ALA A 326 16.27 -3.01 -12.02
N PRO A 327 17.33 -3.74 -12.42
CA PRO A 327 17.95 -3.54 -13.72
C PRO A 327 16.98 -3.91 -14.86
N MET A 328 17.21 -3.29 -16.01
CA MET A 328 16.49 -3.61 -17.23
C MET A 328 17.08 -4.86 -17.89
N PRO A 329 16.27 -5.70 -18.60
CA PRO A 329 16.78 -6.87 -19.33
C PRO A 329 17.83 -6.51 -20.39
N THR A 330 17.69 -5.35 -21.01
CA THR A 330 18.63 -4.78 -21.96
C THR A 330 19.42 -3.64 -21.32
N GLN A 331 20.68 -3.50 -21.73
CA GLN A 331 21.55 -2.41 -21.30
C GLN A 331 21.58 -1.32 -22.36
N LEU A 332 21.67 -0.07 -21.91
CA LEU A 332 21.89 1.07 -22.81
C LEU A 332 23.30 0.99 -23.41
N THR A 333 23.41 1.34 -24.69
CA THR A 333 24.72 1.56 -25.31
C THR A 333 25.38 2.83 -24.75
N GLN A 334 26.70 2.96 -24.88
CA GLN A 334 27.42 4.10 -24.30
C GLN A 334 27.08 5.44 -24.96
N TRP A 335 26.96 5.49 -26.29
CA TRP A 335 26.76 6.76 -27.01
C TRP A 335 26.05 6.64 -28.37
N ARG A 336 26.12 5.49 -29.04
CA ARG A 336 25.62 5.33 -30.41
C ARG A 336 24.12 5.05 -30.47
N PRO A 337 23.42 5.42 -31.57
CA PRO A 337 22.07 4.97 -31.84
C PRO A 337 21.96 3.44 -31.89
N SER A 338 20.90 2.86 -31.31
CA SER A 338 20.66 1.41 -31.39
C SER A 338 19.18 1.06 -31.16
N GLU A 339 18.78 -0.12 -31.64
CA GLU A 339 17.45 -0.69 -31.38
C GLU A 339 17.18 -0.86 -29.87
N GLN A 340 18.19 -1.29 -29.11
CA GLN A 340 18.09 -1.41 -27.65
C GLN A 340 17.71 -0.06 -27.03
N ASN A 341 18.43 1.02 -27.35
CA ASN A 341 18.08 2.35 -26.83
C ASN A 341 16.68 2.79 -27.26
N TYR A 342 16.21 2.40 -28.47
CA TYR A 342 14.85 2.70 -28.90
C TYR A 342 13.80 1.99 -28.04
N ASP A 343 14.03 0.72 -27.65
CA ASP A 343 13.15 0.02 -26.71
C ASP A 343 13.07 0.73 -25.36
N HIS A 344 14.21 1.21 -24.86
CA HIS A 344 14.29 2.03 -23.65
C HIS A 344 13.50 3.35 -23.81
N SER A 345 13.66 4.04 -24.94
CA SER A 345 12.91 5.26 -25.25
C SER A 345 11.41 5.02 -25.40
N ARG A 346 11.00 3.89 -25.98
CA ARG A 346 9.59 3.49 -26.09
C ARG A 346 8.97 3.31 -24.70
N ARG A 347 9.67 2.63 -23.78
CA ARG A 347 9.19 2.45 -22.40
C ARG A 347 9.15 3.77 -21.63
N ALA A 348 10.18 4.61 -21.77
CA ALA A 348 10.21 5.93 -21.16
C ALA A 348 9.04 6.80 -21.65
N ASN A 349 8.73 6.78 -22.94
CA ASN A 349 7.61 7.51 -23.51
C ASN A 349 6.26 6.99 -23.04
N TYR A 350 6.10 5.67 -22.95
CA TYR A 350 4.89 5.06 -22.40
C TYR A 350 4.64 5.55 -20.96
N GLU A 351 5.66 5.47 -20.10
CA GLU A 351 5.53 5.90 -18.70
C GLU A 351 5.36 7.42 -18.56
N MET A 352 6.01 8.21 -19.42
CA MET A 352 5.79 9.66 -19.46
C MET A 352 4.34 10.01 -19.80
N LEU A 353 3.80 9.44 -20.87
CA LEU A 353 2.42 9.69 -21.29
C LEU A 353 1.42 9.18 -20.26
N ALA A 354 1.67 7.99 -19.69
CA ALA A 354 0.83 7.44 -18.63
C ALA A 354 0.84 8.32 -17.37
N THR A 355 2.00 8.86 -17.00
CA THR A 355 2.13 9.78 -15.86
C THR A 355 1.43 11.11 -16.14
N ILE A 356 1.60 11.69 -17.33
CA ILE A 356 0.91 12.92 -17.73
C ILE A 356 -0.60 12.72 -17.65
N ARG A 357 -1.11 11.61 -18.17
CA ARG A 357 -2.53 11.25 -18.06
C ARG A 357 -2.96 11.17 -16.59
N ASP A 358 -2.22 10.44 -15.76
CA ASP A 358 -2.56 10.25 -14.34
C ASP A 358 -2.54 11.58 -13.55
N VAL A 359 -1.72 12.55 -13.96
CA VAL A 359 -1.66 13.89 -13.36
C VAL A 359 -2.79 14.80 -13.86
N LEU A 360 -3.09 14.79 -15.16
CA LEU A 360 -4.04 15.73 -15.77
C LEU A 360 -5.50 15.26 -15.70
N VAL A 361 -5.73 13.97 -15.85
CA VAL A 361 -7.07 13.36 -15.99
C VAL A 361 -7.38 12.41 -14.83
N GLY A 362 -6.35 11.94 -14.12
CA GLY A 362 -6.45 10.87 -13.13
C GLY A 362 -6.20 9.49 -13.75
N SER A 363 -6.11 8.48 -12.89
CA SER A 363 -5.94 7.09 -13.31
C SER A 363 -7.27 6.49 -13.77
N SER A 364 -7.37 6.10 -15.04
CA SER A 364 -8.53 5.35 -15.55
C SER A 364 -8.53 3.92 -14.99
N ASP A 365 -9.73 3.33 -14.87
CA ASP A 365 -9.94 1.91 -14.54
C ASP A 365 -9.27 1.44 -13.24
N CYS A 366 -9.26 2.30 -12.23
CA CYS A 366 -8.75 1.96 -10.91
C CYS A 366 -9.90 1.56 -9.98
N ARG A 367 -10.13 0.24 -9.86
CA ARG A 367 -11.15 -0.29 -8.95
C ARG A 367 -10.89 0.16 -7.50
N GLU A 368 -11.97 0.39 -6.75
CA GLU A 368 -11.86 0.76 -5.34
C GLU A 368 -11.46 -0.43 -4.46
N ILE A 369 -11.91 -1.63 -4.82
CA ILE A 369 -11.72 -2.87 -4.05
C ILE A 369 -11.31 -4.02 -5.01
N PRO A 370 -10.41 -4.94 -4.58
CA PRO A 370 -9.85 -6.02 -5.40
C PRO A 370 -10.82 -7.07 -5.96
#